data_AF-A0A928VI21-F1
#
_entry.id   AF-A0A928VI21-F1
#
_cell.length_a   1.000
_cell.length_b   1.000
_cell.length_c   1.000
_cell.angle_alpha   90.00
_cell.angle_beta   90.00
_cell.angle_gamma   90.00
#
_symmetry.space_group_name_H-M   'P 1'
#
loop_
_entity.id
_entity.type
_entity.pdbx_description
1 polymer ?
#
loop_
_entity_poly.entity_id
_entity_poly.type
_entity_poly.pdbx_seq_one_letter_code
_entity_poly.pdbx_strand_id
1 'polypeptide(L)'
;MPQSVLVTVNELLSPHHLSYIQEIVFLRSLEGKRYREIASESGYDYDYVKEVGFQLWQTLSHALGRKVTKKNVRLILAEFDSPANSLSNFPLIAPVSVLEFPGGSLPIDSKFYIERSSIEPLAYREILKPGGLVRIKAPQQSGKTSLVLRLMAHAETNGLIPVIINLQSADRRLFANLNDFLRWLCVLISRQLNLTPQLDQYWDEESGSKLSCNAYFQMYLL
;
A
#
# COMPACT_ATOMS: atom_id res chain seq x y z
N MET A 1 -15.32 7.20 -24.36
CA MET A 1 -14.75 5.83 -24.33
C MET A 1 -13.99 5.50 -23.03
N PRO A 2 -13.12 6.35 -22.42
CA PRO A 2 -12.42 5.97 -21.18
C PRO A 2 -13.28 6.09 -19.90
N GLN A 3 -14.23 7.04 -19.86
CA GLN A 3 -15.02 7.34 -18.66
C GLN A 3 -16.19 6.38 -18.42
N SER A 4 -16.83 5.81 -19.45
CA SER A 4 -17.92 4.83 -19.27
C SER A 4 -17.42 3.54 -18.62
N VAL A 5 -16.21 3.12 -19.00
CA VAL A 5 -15.56 1.91 -18.47
C VAL A 5 -15.17 2.06 -16.99
N LEU A 6 -14.80 3.26 -16.56
CA LEU A 6 -14.53 3.54 -15.14
C LEU A 6 -15.80 3.46 -14.29
N VAL A 7 -16.94 3.91 -14.82
CA VAL A 7 -18.23 3.80 -14.12
C VAL A 7 -18.62 2.33 -13.95
N THR A 8 -18.55 1.53 -15.01
CA THR A 8 -18.85 0.08 -14.96
C THR A 8 -17.94 -0.65 -13.98
N VAL A 9 -16.65 -0.30 -13.94
CA VAL A 9 -15.68 -0.92 -13.00
C VAL A 9 -15.91 -0.46 -11.56
N ASN A 10 -16.24 0.81 -11.32
CA ASN A 10 -16.59 1.30 -9.98
C ASN A 10 -17.93 0.73 -9.48
N GLU A 11 -18.88 0.44 -10.36
CA GLU A 11 -20.10 -0.31 -10.03
C GLU A 11 -19.80 -1.77 -9.68
N LEU A 12 -18.92 -2.43 -10.44
CA LEU A 12 -18.52 -3.83 -10.21
C LEU A 12 -17.69 -4.04 -8.94
N LEU A 13 -16.99 -3.01 -8.48
CA LEU A 13 -16.14 -3.04 -7.30
C LEU A 13 -16.83 -2.51 -6.03
N SER A 14 -18.09 -2.07 -6.13
CA SER A 14 -18.84 -1.57 -4.98
C SER A 14 -18.91 -2.62 -3.86
N PRO A 15 -18.60 -2.24 -2.59
CA PRO A 15 -18.51 -0.87 -2.07
C PRO A 15 -17.12 -0.20 -2.11
N HIS A 16 -16.11 -0.80 -2.73
CA HIS A 16 -14.73 -0.26 -2.75
C HIS A 16 -14.43 0.41 -4.10
N HIS A 17 -14.28 1.73 -4.10
CA HIS A 17 -13.92 2.48 -5.31
C HIS A 17 -12.42 2.44 -5.60
N LEU A 18 -12.05 2.55 -6.87
CA LEU A 18 -10.64 2.65 -7.25
C LEU A 18 -10.03 3.96 -6.71
N SER A 19 -8.85 3.86 -6.11
CA SER A 19 -8.02 5.01 -5.74
C SER A 19 -7.54 5.77 -7.00
N TYR A 20 -7.26 7.06 -6.87
CA TYR A 20 -6.74 7.91 -7.96
C TYR A 20 -5.58 7.26 -8.75
N ILE A 21 -4.62 6.63 -8.05
CA ILE A 21 -3.49 5.95 -8.71
C ILE A 21 -3.93 4.65 -9.41
N GLN A 22 -4.91 3.93 -8.85
CA GLN A 22 -5.48 2.75 -9.50
C GLN A 22 -6.25 3.14 -10.76
N GLU A 23 -6.99 4.24 -10.76
CA GLU A 23 -7.66 4.78 -11.95
C GLU A 23 -6.66 5.17 -13.03
N ILE A 24 -5.58 5.89 -12.68
CA ILE A 24 -4.52 6.23 -13.62
C ILE A 24 -3.87 4.97 -14.20
N VAL A 25 -3.52 4.01 -13.35
CA VAL A 25 -2.91 2.74 -13.79
C VAL A 25 -3.85 1.96 -14.69
N PHE A 26 -5.15 1.96 -14.38
CA PHE A 26 -6.19 1.33 -15.18
C PHE A 26 -6.34 2.00 -16.56
N LEU A 27 -6.60 3.31 -16.58
CA LEU A 27 -6.80 4.11 -17.80
C LEU A 27 -5.58 4.06 -18.72
N ARG A 28 -4.38 4.29 -18.17
CA ARG A 28 -3.15 4.29 -18.97
C ARG A 28 -2.77 2.89 -19.44
N SER A 29 -3.13 1.85 -18.69
CA SER A 29 -3.01 0.47 -19.16
C SER A 29 -4.02 0.15 -20.28
N LEU A 30 -5.23 0.72 -20.22
CA LEU A 30 -6.19 0.69 -21.32
C LEU A 30 -5.77 1.54 -22.52
N GLU A 31 -4.84 2.48 -22.39
CA GLU A 31 -4.19 3.19 -23.51
C GLU A 31 -2.93 2.46 -24.02
N GLY A 32 -2.51 1.39 -23.33
CA GLY A 32 -1.40 0.53 -23.76
C GLY A 32 -0.04 1.03 -23.29
N LYS A 33 0.00 2.08 -22.46
CA LYS A 33 1.23 2.63 -21.89
C LYS A 33 1.89 1.64 -20.95
N ARG A 34 3.21 1.62 -20.91
CA ARG A 34 4.02 0.76 -20.01
C ARG A 34 4.05 1.36 -18.60
N TYR A 35 4.26 0.54 -17.57
CA TYR A 35 4.29 1.06 -16.18
C TYR A 35 5.36 2.12 -15.95
N ARG A 36 6.46 2.09 -16.72
CA ARG A 36 7.50 3.13 -16.70
C ARG A 36 7.01 4.49 -17.22
N GLU A 37 6.16 4.48 -18.25
CA GLU A 37 5.56 5.70 -18.80
C GLU A 37 4.49 6.22 -17.84
N ILE A 38 3.71 5.31 -17.24
CA ILE A 38 2.71 5.66 -16.22
C ILE A 38 3.38 6.31 -15.01
N ALA A 39 4.48 5.74 -14.51
CA ALA A 39 5.30 6.31 -13.44
C ALA A 39 5.82 7.71 -13.80
N SER A 40 6.40 7.86 -14.99
CA SER A 40 6.91 9.16 -15.45
C SER A 40 5.84 10.23 -15.63
N GLU A 41 4.63 9.86 -16.05
CA GLU A 41 3.52 10.80 -16.28
C GLU A 41 2.75 11.14 -15.01
N SER A 42 2.69 10.21 -14.06
CA SER A 42 1.95 10.37 -12.80
C SER A 42 2.82 10.92 -11.67
N GLY A 43 4.15 10.97 -11.86
CA GLY A 43 5.11 11.41 -10.85
C GLY A 43 5.38 10.38 -9.75
N TYR A 44 4.86 9.16 -9.89
CA TYR A 44 5.07 8.07 -8.93
C TYR A 44 6.25 7.18 -9.31
N ASP A 45 6.83 6.50 -8.32
CA ASP A 45 7.89 5.53 -8.56
C ASP A 45 7.40 4.31 -9.36
N TYR A 46 8.27 3.77 -10.21
CA TYR A 46 7.96 2.62 -11.05
C TYR A 46 7.54 1.38 -10.26
N ASP A 47 8.21 1.08 -9.15
CA ASP A 47 7.91 -0.09 -8.34
C ASP A 47 6.55 0.06 -7.64
N TYR A 48 6.22 1.29 -7.21
CA TYR A 48 4.89 1.60 -6.66
C TYR A 48 3.78 1.45 -7.71
N VAL A 49 3.96 2.01 -8.92
CA VAL A 49 2.99 1.87 -10.03
C VAL A 49 2.80 0.40 -10.44
N LYS A 50 3.88 -0.39 -10.41
CA LYS A 50 3.86 -1.81 -10.72
C LYS A 50 3.09 -2.61 -9.66
N GLU A 51 3.29 -2.28 -8.38
CA GLU A 51 2.57 -2.89 -7.26
C GLU A 51 1.07 -2.56 -7.30
N VAL A 52 0.73 -1.28 -7.49
CA VAL A 52 -0.66 -0.84 -7.68
C VAL A 52 -1.31 -1.55 -8.86
N GLY A 53 -0.60 -1.69 -9.98
CA GLY A 53 -1.10 -2.42 -11.14
C GLY A 53 -1.35 -3.89 -10.84
N PHE A 54 -0.44 -4.57 -10.12
CA PHE A 54 -0.65 -5.96 -9.73
C PHE A 54 -1.89 -6.13 -8.85
N GLN A 55 -2.04 -5.30 -7.82
CA GLN A 55 -3.20 -5.31 -6.92
C GLN A 55 -4.50 -5.04 -7.69
N LEU A 56 -4.50 -4.03 -8.56
CA LEU A 56 -5.66 -3.68 -9.39
C LEU A 56 -6.14 -4.87 -10.24
N TRP A 57 -5.22 -5.58 -10.93
CA TRP A 57 -5.61 -6.73 -11.76
C TRP A 57 -6.09 -7.92 -10.93
N GLN A 58 -5.58 -8.10 -9.72
CA GLN A 58 -6.06 -9.12 -8.78
C GLN A 58 -7.49 -8.81 -8.34
N THR A 59 -7.75 -7.58 -7.90
CA THR A 59 -9.09 -7.15 -7.47
C THR A 59 -10.10 -7.30 -8.60
N LEU A 60 -9.75 -6.86 -9.81
CA LEU A 60 -10.61 -7.04 -10.99
C LEU A 60 -10.82 -8.51 -11.35
N SER A 61 -9.79 -9.35 -11.23
CA SER A 61 -9.93 -10.79 -11.49
C SER A 61 -10.86 -11.47 -10.50
N HIS A 62 -10.81 -11.06 -9.24
CA HIS A 62 -11.68 -11.57 -8.19
C HIS A 62 -13.13 -11.13 -8.40
N ALA A 63 -13.35 -9.84 -8.64
CA ALA A 63 -14.69 -9.28 -8.84
C ALA A 63 -15.38 -9.83 -10.10
N LEU A 64 -14.62 -10.08 -11.17
CA LEU A 64 -15.16 -10.57 -12.44
C LEU A 64 -15.19 -12.11 -12.54
N GLY A 65 -14.63 -12.83 -11.57
CA GLY A 65 -14.51 -14.29 -11.61
C GLY A 65 -13.68 -14.83 -12.79
N ARG A 66 -12.94 -13.97 -13.50
CA ARG A 66 -12.12 -14.31 -14.67
C ARG A 66 -10.79 -13.61 -14.63
N LYS A 67 -9.74 -14.25 -15.14
CA LYS A 67 -8.37 -13.71 -15.11
C LYS A 67 -8.26 -12.42 -15.93
N VAL A 68 -8.20 -11.28 -15.24
CA VAL A 68 -7.92 -9.98 -15.83
C VAL A 68 -6.43 -9.71 -15.78
N THR A 69 -5.86 -9.34 -16.91
CA THR A 69 -4.48 -8.86 -16.99
C THR A 69 -4.43 -7.61 -17.85
N LYS A 70 -3.36 -6.83 -17.72
CA LYS A 70 -3.11 -5.66 -18.58
C LYS A 70 -3.29 -5.92 -20.09
N LYS A 71 -3.00 -7.14 -20.56
CA LYS A 71 -3.15 -7.51 -21.98
C LYS A 71 -4.58 -7.86 -22.36
N ASN A 72 -5.35 -8.40 -21.43
CA ASN A 72 -6.68 -8.96 -21.70
C ASN A 72 -7.81 -8.03 -21.24
N VAL A 73 -7.53 -7.05 -20.38
CA VAL A 73 -8.54 -6.16 -19.79
C VAL A 73 -9.34 -5.41 -20.86
N ARG A 74 -8.68 -4.99 -21.95
CA ARG A 74 -9.37 -4.34 -23.09
C ARG A 74 -10.39 -5.26 -23.77
N LEU A 75 -10.06 -6.53 -23.95
CA LEU A 75 -10.92 -7.51 -24.62
C LEU A 75 -12.11 -7.86 -23.71
N ILE A 76 -11.80 -8.10 -22.43
CA ILE A 76 -12.77 -8.38 -21.37
C ILE A 76 -13.82 -7.27 -21.25
N LEU A 77 -13.39 -6.00 -21.30
CA LEU A 77 -14.32 -4.86 -21.19
C LEU A 77 -15.07 -4.60 -22.49
N ALA A 78 -14.45 -4.82 -23.66
CA ALA A 78 -15.14 -4.74 -24.95
C ALA A 78 -16.25 -5.80 -25.10
N GLU A 79 -16.11 -6.96 -24.43
CA GLU A 79 -17.16 -7.97 -24.34
C GLU A 79 -18.36 -7.52 -23.49
N PHE A 80 -18.17 -6.64 -22.51
CA PHE A 80 -19.27 -6.08 -21.70
C PHE A 80 -20.02 -4.95 -22.41
N ASP A 81 -19.37 -4.24 -23.32
CA ASP A 81 -20.01 -3.20 -24.16
C ASP A 81 -20.81 -3.80 -25.34
N SER A 82 -20.69 -5.11 -25.61
CA SER A 82 -21.48 -5.79 -26.65
C SER A 82 -22.76 -6.39 -26.06
N PRO A 83 -23.96 -5.95 -26.49
CA PRO A 83 -25.24 -6.43 -25.93
C PRO A 83 -25.63 -7.85 -26.38
N ALA A 84 -24.69 -8.67 -26.85
CA ALA A 84 -24.94 -10.00 -27.37
C ALA A 84 -23.79 -10.96 -27.07
N ASN A 85 -23.79 -11.55 -25.88
CA ASN A 85 -23.66 -13.00 -25.71
C ASN A 85 -23.70 -13.39 -24.22
N SER A 86 -24.87 -13.86 -23.80
CA SER A 86 -24.96 -14.95 -22.84
C SER A 86 -24.41 -16.22 -23.52
N LEU A 87 -23.47 -16.93 -22.88
CA LEU A 87 -23.43 -18.40 -22.75
C LEU A 87 -22.07 -18.89 -22.21
N SER A 88 -22.14 -19.44 -21.01
CA SER A 88 -21.34 -20.55 -20.44
C SER A 88 -20.60 -21.45 -21.44
N ASN A 89 -19.27 -21.59 -21.30
CA ASN A 89 -18.55 -22.87 -21.19
C ASN A 89 -17.02 -22.66 -21.21
N PHE A 90 -16.44 -22.29 -20.07
CA PHE A 90 -15.08 -22.71 -19.77
C PHE A 90 -15.15 -23.56 -18.51
N PRO A 91 -14.52 -24.75 -18.47
CA PRO A 91 -14.59 -25.60 -17.31
C PRO A 91 -14.18 -24.78 -16.09
N LEU A 92 -15.00 -24.82 -15.05
CA LEU A 92 -14.70 -24.30 -13.73
C LEU A 92 -13.46 -25.04 -13.23
N ILE A 93 -12.29 -24.54 -13.60
CA ILE A 93 -11.03 -24.97 -13.03
C ILE A 93 -11.16 -24.59 -11.55
N ALA A 94 -11.31 -25.59 -10.68
CA ALA A 94 -11.21 -25.43 -9.23
C ALA A 94 -10.07 -24.45 -8.94
N PRO A 95 -10.23 -23.46 -8.05
CA PRO A 95 -9.29 -22.35 -7.93
C PRO A 95 -7.90 -22.95 -7.70
N VAL A 96 -7.12 -22.98 -8.79
CA VAL A 96 -5.70 -23.31 -8.73
C VAL A 96 -5.19 -22.31 -7.74
N SER A 97 -4.67 -22.78 -6.60
CA SER A 97 -3.95 -21.93 -5.65
C SER A 97 -2.99 -21.10 -6.49
N VAL A 98 -3.34 -19.85 -6.74
CA VAL A 98 -2.63 -19.01 -7.70
C VAL A 98 -1.25 -18.84 -7.08
N LEU A 99 -0.26 -19.52 -7.67
CA LEU A 99 1.13 -19.30 -7.31
C LEU A 99 1.41 -17.83 -7.60
N GLU A 100 1.48 -17.02 -6.55
CA GLU A 100 1.84 -15.61 -6.65
C GLU A 100 3.26 -15.54 -7.23
N PHE A 101 3.47 -14.56 -8.12
CA PHE A 101 4.78 -14.36 -8.70
C PHE A 101 5.77 -13.98 -7.58
N PRO A 102 6.90 -14.70 -7.42
CA PRO A 102 7.85 -14.44 -6.36
C PRO A 102 8.52 -13.07 -6.56
N GLY A 103 8.57 -12.26 -5.49
CA GLY A 103 9.33 -11.00 -5.50
C GLY A 103 8.73 -9.84 -4.69
N GLY A 104 7.46 -9.93 -4.32
CA GLY A 104 6.78 -8.95 -3.44
C GLY A 104 6.82 -9.33 -1.96
N SER A 105 6.37 -8.42 -1.09
CA SER A 105 6.02 -8.79 0.28
C SER A 105 4.85 -9.78 0.30
N LEU A 106 4.92 -10.76 1.19
CA LEU A 106 3.86 -11.74 1.35
C LEU A 106 2.76 -11.18 2.27
N PRO A 107 1.48 -11.35 1.91
CA PRO A 107 0.38 -10.96 2.78
C PRO A 107 0.43 -11.75 4.09
N ILE A 108 -0.29 -11.25 5.09
CA ILE A 108 -0.24 -11.78 6.46
C ILE A 108 -0.68 -13.26 6.53
N ASP A 109 -1.66 -13.62 5.71
CA ASP A 109 -2.29 -14.94 5.58
C ASP A 109 -1.63 -15.84 4.53
N SER A 110 -0.50 -15.42 3.96
CA SER A 110 0.21 -16.20 2.94
C SER A 110 0.69 -17.54 3.49
N LYS A 111 0.19 -18.63 2.88
CA LYS A 111 0.63 -20.02 3.15
C LYS A 111 2.10 -20.29 2.78
N PHE A 112 2.73 -19.38 2.03
CA PHE A 112 4.12 -19.50 1.57
C PHE A 112 5.11 -18.79 2.48
N TYR A 113 4.66 -18.17 3.58
CA TYR A 113 5.55 -17.59 4.56
C TYR A 113 6.20 -18.67 5.42
N ILE A 114 7.52 -18.64 5.49
CA ILE A 114 8.29 -19.49 6.40
C ILE A 114 8.71 -18.62 7.59
N GLU A 115 8.19 -18.99 8.77
CA GLU A 115 8.48 -18.31 10.02
C GLU A 115 9.98 -18.38 10.36
N ARG A 116 10.52 -17.28 10.89
CA ARG A 116 11.93 -17.20 11.31
C ARG A 116 12.06 -17.56 12.77
N SER A 117 12.09 -18.87 13.02
CA SER A 117 12.02 -19.52 14.33
C SER A 117 12.85 -18.92 15.46
N SER A 118 14.02 -18.32 15.19
CA SER A 118 14.88 -17.74 16.24
C SER A 118 14.69 -16.25 16.51
N ILE A 119 14.26 -15.45 15.52
CA ILE A 119 14.27 -13.98 15.62
C ILE A 119 12.88 -13.35 15.68
N GLU A 120 11.87 -14.00 15.09
CA GLU A 120 10.50 -13.48 15.10
C GLU A 120 9.88 -13.45 16.51
N PRO A 121 9.98 -14.52 17.32
CA PRO A 121 9.49 -14.49 18.70
C PRO A 121 10.14 -13.40 19.56
N LEU A 122 11.43 -13.13 19.34
CA LEU A 122 12.14 -12.05 20.03
C LEU A 122 11.60 -10.68 19.59
N ALA A 123 11.41 -10.47 18.28
CA ALA A 123 10.87 -9.24 17.74
C ALA A 123 9.43 -8.99 18.24
N TYR A 124 8.56 -10.00 18.26
CA TYR A 124 7.21 -9.90 18.81
C TYR A 124 7.22 -9.46 20.28
N ARG A 125 8.10 -10.02 21.12
CA ARG A 125 8.24 -9.58 22.51
C ARG A 125 8.78 -8.16 22.64
N GLU A 126 9.69 -7.76 21.76
CA GLU A 126 10.37 -6.47 21.87
C GLU A 126 9.46 -5.30 21.46
N ILE A 127 8.64 -5.47 20.41
CA ILE A 127 7.71 -4.41 19.95
C ILE A 127 6.61 -4.07 20.97
N LEU A 128 6.32 -4.97 21.91
CA LEU A 128 5.33 -4.74 22.97
C LEU A 128 5.92 -3.98 24.18
N LYS A 129 7.24 -3.78 24.24
CA LYS A 129 7.87 -3.03 25.33
C LYS A 129 7.80 -1.52 25.05
N PRO A 130 7.41 -0.69 26.03
CA PRO A 130 7.54 0.76 25.89
C PRO A 130 8.97 1.17 25.57
N GLY A 131 9.16 1.93 24.49
CA GLY A 131 10.49 2.35 24.03
C GLY A 131 11.36 1.25 23.40
N GLY A 132 10.80 0.05 23.15
CA GLY A 132 11.51 -1.04 22.49
C GLY A 132 11.93 -0.66 21.05
N LEU A 133 13.11 -1.12 20.64
CA LEU A 133 13.65 -0.86 19.29
C LEU A 133 14.04 -2.17 18.61
N VAL A 134 13.37 -2.47 17.48
CA VAL A 134 13.72 -3.61 16.63
C VAL A 134 14.35 -3.09 15.34
N ARG A 135 15.60 -3.49 15.08
CA ARG A 135 16.31 -3.19 13.84
C ARG A 135 16.36 -4.41 12.93
N ILE A 136 15.70 -4.32 11.77
CA ILE A 136 15.74 -5.38 10.75
C ILE A 136 16.73 -4.99 9.65
N LYS A 137 17.83 -5.74 9.51
CA LYS A 137 18.86 -5.52 8.47
C LYS A 137 19.06 -6.78 7.63
N ALA A 138 18.88 -6.68 6.31
CA ALA A 138 19.12 -7.77 5.36
C ALA A 138 19.22 -7.23 3.91
N PRO A 139 19.65 -8.02 2.91
CA PRO A 139 19.67 -7.65 1.47
C PRO A 139 18.28 -7.42 0.86
N GLN A 140 18.15 -6.63 -0.22
CA GLN A 140 16.85 -6.42 -0.87
C GLN A 140 16.13 -7.75 -1.21
N GLN A 141 14.79 -7.74 -1.20
CA GLN A 141 13.93 -8.91 -1.47
C GLN A 141 14.07 -10.09 -0.47
N SER A 142 14.78 -9.93 0.64
CA SER A 142 14.91 -10.97 1.67
C SER A 142 13.67 -11.14 2.57
N GLY A 143 12.48 -10.68 2.17
CA GLY A 143 11.25 -10.76 3.00
C GLY A 143 11.19 -9.85 4.23
N LYS A 144 11.96 -8.75 4.29
CA LYS A 144 11.91 -7.80 5.43
C LYS A 144 10.54 -7.14 5.58
N THR A 145 9.97 -6.68 4.47
CA THR A 145 8.64 -6.06 4.47
C THR A 145 7.58 -7.06 4.94
N SER A 146 7.68 -8.32 4.53
CA SER A 146 6.80 -9.39 5.03
C SER A 146 6.89 -9.59 6.55
N LEU A 147 8.08 -9.46 7.12
CA LEU A 147 8.28 -9.50 8.57
C LEU A 147 7.68 -8.27 9.27
N VAL A 148 7.88 -7.06 8.72
CA VAL A 148 7.29 -5.83 9.28
C VAL A 148 5.76 -5.92 9.29
N LEU A 149 5.12 -6.41 8.22
CA LEU A 149 3.67 -6.64 8.17
C LEU A 149 3.18 -7.56 9.30
N ARG A 150 3.94 -8.61 9.61
CA ARG A 150 3.63 -9.54 10.70
C ARG A 150 3.78 -8.92 12.08
N LEU A 151 4.84 -8.13 12.28
CA LEU A 151 5.03 -7.40 13.53
C LEU A 151 3.89 -6.41 13.78
N MET A 152 3.42 -5.72 12.73
CA MET A 152 2.29 -4.80 12.85
C MET A 152 0.99 -5.52 13.16
N ALA A 153 0.66 -6.60 12.44
CA ALA A 153 -0.51 -7.42 12.75
C ALA A 153 -0.46 -7.94 14.20
N HIS A 154 0.71 -8.36 14.68
CA HIS A 154 0.88 -8.75 16.07
C HIS A 154 0.65 -7.58 17.04
N ALA A 155 1.19 -6.39 16.74
CA ALA A 155 0.96 -5.19 17.55
C ALA A 155 -0.53 -4.83 17.64
N GLU A 156 -1.25 -4.86 16.51
CA GLU A 156 -2.70 -4.62 16.44
C GLU A 156 -3.50 -5.62 17.29
N THR A 157 -3.16 -6.91 17.23
CA THR A 157 -3.81 -7.93 18.07
C THR A 157 -3.56 -7.74 19.57
N ASN A 158 -2.55 -6.96 19.94
CA ASN A 158 -2.24 -6.58 21.32
C ASN A 158 -2.74 -5.17 21.69
N GLY A 159 -3.61 -4.57 20.86
CA GLY A 159 -4.24 -3.27 21.13
C GLY A 159 -3.37 -2.04 20.85
N LEU A 160 -2.26 -2.21 20.12
CA LEU A 160 -1.42 -1.09 19.67
C LEU A 160 -1.86 -0.60 18.29
N ILE A 161 -1.64 0.69 18.01
CA ILE A 161 -1.93 1.29 16.70
C ILE A 161 -0.59 1.45 15.94
N PRO A 162 -0.32 0.64 14.91
CA PRO A 162 0.90 0.77 14.13
C PRO A 162 0.83 2.00 13.22
N VAL A 163 1.97 2.69 13.08
CA VAL A 163 2.14 3.81 12.15
C VAL A 163 3.34 3.51 11.24
N ILE A 164 3.14 3.57 9.92
CA ILE A 164 4.13 3.20 8.92
C ILE A 164 4.73 4.45 8.30
N ILE A 165 6.04 4.62 8.46
CA ILE A 165 6.75 5.75 7.86
C ILE A 165 7.68 5.22 6.77
N ASN A 166 7.33 5.49 5.50
CA ASN A 166 8.21 5.22 4.38
C ASN A 166 9.09 6.45 4.10
N LEU A 167 10.36 6.38 4.49
CA LEU A 167 11.31 7.46 4.22
C LEU A 167 11.70 7.58 2.74
N GLN A 168 11.46 6.56 1.91
CA GLN A 168 11.76 6.63 0.47
C GLN A 168 10.76 7.48 -0.30
N SER A 169 9.53 7.63 0.20
CA SER A 169 8.50 8.48 -0.41
C SER A 169 8.59 9.95 0.01
N ALA A 170 9.47 10.29 0.94
CA ALA A 170 9.65 11.66 1.40
C ALA A 170 10.49 12.46 0.40
N ASP A 171 10.07 13.70 0.13
CA ASP A 171 10.85 14.62 -0.71
C ASP A 171 12.26 14.81 -0.15
N ARG A 172 13.26 14.76 -1.03
CA ARG A 172 14.66 14.89 -0.62
C ARG A 172 14.95 16.17 0.17
N ARG A 173 14.19 17.24 -0.11
CA ARG A 173 14.29 18.54 0.57
C ARG A 173 13.94 18.47 2.05
N LEU A 174 13.04 17.56 2.44
CA LEU A 174 12.68 17.36 3.86
C LEU A 174 13.88 16.88 4.68
N PHE A 175 14.81 16.15 4.06
CA PHE A 175 16.03 15.69 4.74
C PHE A 175 17.14 16.75 4.81
N ALA A 176 16.96 17.91 4.17
CA ALA A 176 17.95 18.99 4.25
C ALA A 176 17.86 19.77 5.56
N ASN A 177 16.69 19.76 6.21
CA ASN A 177 16.42 20.50 7.44
C ASN A 177 15.70 19.61 8.45
N LEU A 178 16.28 19.50 9.65
CA LEU A 178 15.69 18.73 10.74
C LEU A 178 14.29 19.23 11.11
N ASN A 179 14.06 20.55 11.09
CA ASN A 179 12.78 21.13 11.43
C ASN A 179 11.67 20.68 10.46
N ASP A 180 11.96 20.74 9.16
CA ASP A 180 11.01 20.35 8.12
C ASP A 180 10.72 18.84 8.18
N PHE A 181 11.75 18.04 8.42
CA PHE A 181 11.60 16.60 8.64
C PHE A 181 10.68 16.29 9.83
N LEU A 182 10.89 16.94 10.99
CA LEU A 182 10.09 16.65 12.19
C LEU A 182 8.65 17.14 12.04
N ARG A 183 8.43 18.31 11.42
CA ARG A 183 7.07 18.78 11.09
C ARG A 183 6.34 17.81 10.15
N TRP A 184 7.02 17.36 9.10
CA TRP A 184 6.49 16.35 8.18
C TRP A 184 6.15 15.04 8.89
N LEU A 185 7.05 14.57 9.76
CA LEU A 185 6.86 13.36 10.55
C LEU A 185 5.60 13.45 11.42
N CYS A 186 5.45 14.56 12.16
CA CYS A 186 4.27 14.83 12.98
C CYS A 186 2.98 14.80 12.15
N VAL A 187 2.94 15.53 11.03
CA VAL A 187 1.76 15.55 10.13
C VAL A 187 1.41 14.16 9.62
N LEU A 188 2.42 13.38 9.23
CA LEU A 188 2.22 12.03 8.71
C LEU A 188 1.62 11.10 9.77
N ILE A 189 2.15 11.15 11.00
CA ILE A 189 1.68 10.33 12.11
C ILE A 189 0.25 10.72 12.49
N SER A 190 -0.03 12.01 12.65
CA SER A 190 -1.39 12.49 12.98
C SER A 190 -2.41 12.00 11.97
N ARG A 191 -2.09 12.08 10.66
CA ARG A 191 -2.98 11.60 9.61
C ARG A 191 -3.22 10.08 9.67
N GLN A 192 -2.18 9.29 9.96
CA GLN A 192 -2.35 7.84 10.10
C GLN A 192 -3.13 7.44 11.35
N LEU A 193 -3.08 8.26 12.39
CA LEU A 193 -3.92 8.11 13.59
C LEU A 193 -5.34 8.68 13.42
N ASN A 194 -5.71 9.14 12.22
CA ASN A 194 -6.97 9.84 11.93
C ASN A 194 -7.18 11.12 12.78
N LEU A 195 -6.09 11.78 13.17
CA LEU A 195 -6.07 13.05 13.89
C LEU A 195 -5.79 14.20 12.92
N THR A 196 -6.31 15.39 13.24
CA THR A 196 -6.01 16.61 12.49
C THR A 196 -4.65 17.15 12.94
N PRO A 197 -3.66 17.37 12.05
CA PRO A 197 -2.37 17.92 12.46
C PRO A 197 -2.53 19.32 13.07
N GLN A 198 -2.04 19.52 14.30
CA GLN A 198 -2.13 20.77 15.07
C GLN A 198 -0.74 21.38 15.30
N LEU A 199 0.10 21.46 14.26
CA LEU A 199 1.47 21.95 14.44
C LEU A 199 1.52 23.38 14.96
N ASP A 200 0.67 24.28 14.49
CA ASP A 200 0.72 25.70 14.86
C ASP A 200 0.53 25.96 16.36
N GLN A 201 -0.18 25.07 17.06
CA GLN A 201 -0.43 25.19 18.51
C GLN A 201 0.76 24.71 19.35
N TYR A 202 1.51 23.72 18.86
CA TYR A 202 2.55 23.03 19.64
C TYR A 202 3.97 23.30 19.12
N TRP A 203 4.09 24.00 17.99
CA TRP A 203 5.36 24.25 17.34
C TRP A 203 5.86 25.67 17.57
N ASP A 204 6.87 25.76 18.43
CA ASP A 204 7.53 27.00 18.78
C ASP A 204 8.95 27.03 18.20
N GLU A 205 9.21 28.00 17.32
CA GLU A 205 10.52 28.16 16.68
C GLU A 205 11.60 28.64 17.66
N GLU A 206 11.23 29.33 18.74
CA GLU A 206 12.17 29.83 19.75
C GLU A 206 12.67 28.70 20.67
N SER A 207 11.77 27.79 21.08
CA SER A 207 12.12 26.60 21.86
C SER A 207 12.91 25.55 21.08
N GLY A 208 12.81 25.57 19.74
CA GLY A 208 13.54 24.68 18.85
C GLY A 208 12.83 23.35 18.54
N SER A 209 13.04 22.88 17.31
CA SER A 209 12.26 21.80 16.67
C SER A 209 12.20 20.47 17.43
N LYS A 210 13.24 20.11 18.19
CA LYS A 210 13.26 18.86 18.99
C LYS A 210 12.34 18.93 20.20
N LEU A 211 12.33 20.07 20.89
CA LEU A 211 11.48 20.28 22.06
C LEU A 211 10.01 20.39 21.63
N SER A 212 9.74 21.12 20.55
CA SER A 212 8.40 21.17 19.96
C SER A 212 7.89 19.80 19.50
N CYS A 213 8.74 19.01 18.83
CA CYS A 213 8.36 17.66 18.44
C CYS A 213 8.06 16.77 19.66
N ASN A 214 8.87 16.85 20.72
CA ASN A 214 8.61 16.08 21.94
C ASN A 214 7.29 16.50 22.59
N ALA A 215 7.05 17.80 22.73
CA ALA A 215 5.79 18.33 23.26
C ALA A 215 4.58 17.89 22.43
N TYR A 216 4.69 17.92 21.10
CA TYR A 216 3.63 17.45 20.21
C TYR A 216 3.29 15.98 20.45
N PHE A 217 4.28 15.11 20.56
CA PHE A 217 4.03 13.69 20.82
C PHE A 217 3.42 13.46 22.20
N GLN A 218 3.95 14.10 23.24
CA GLN A 218 3.51 13.88 24.62
C GLN A 218 2.15 14.50 24.97
N MET A 219 1.79 15.60 24.32
CA MET A 219 0.60 16.37 24.69
C MET A 219 -0.55 16.24 23.69
N TYR A 220 -0.29 15.71 22.49
CA TYR A 220 -1.29 15.59 21.43
C TYR A 220 -1.44 14.16 20.87
N LEU A 221 -0.36 13.39 20.73
CA LEU A 221 -0.42 12.07 20.07
C LEU A 221 -0.49 10.88 21.02
N LEU A 222 0.14 10.96 22.20
CA LEU A 222 0.26 9.91 23.21
C LEU A 222 -0.45 10.33 24.50
#